data_AF-A0A7D3XHM4-F1
#
_entry.id   AF-A0A7D3XHM4-F1
#
_cell.length_a   1.000
_cell.length_b   1.000
_cell.length_c   1.000
_cell.angle_alpha   90.00
_cell.angle_beta   90.00
_cell.angle_gamma   90.00
#
_symmetry.space_group_name_H-M   'P 1'
#
loop_
_entity.id
_entity.type
_entity.pdbx_description
1 polymer ?
#
loop_
_entity_poly.entity_id
_entity_poly.type
_entity_poly.pdbx_seq_one_letter_code
_entity_poly.pdbx_strand_id
1 'polypeptide(L)'
;MGMHSPIRVEARAQHEIREDRGVSGPRILLVIGGGIAAYKSCELVRLIRKAGGSVTCVLTEGGQQFVTPMALAALSENKVYTSLFDLKDEVEMGHIQLSREADLVVVCPATADLLAKMAAGIADDLATTLILATDKPVLTVPAMNVKMWEHSATQRNADWLRQAGVRVMDPDEGPMACGEFGPGRLPEPAAILARIAKELKLDLDLPELPAPTPAQLAAPKDSLDDLAAEALEPEDAEEADEHESKSGLGLGGLLSAIIPRSTSRRSHEEIEAELASLEELDPVEFEEPIAEPEFDPATAGPLLAKKGKAASAPPTDPDAINHEVSKLDARARPQPMQDQVQHGSVVLEESPLAGQAVFDPDPAYRPLEGKHVLITAGPTREPIDPVRYIANRSSGKQGFAIAAMAAAAGARVTLVTGPVHLPTPAGVDRVDVETADDMAEEVRRALPADVAFMVAAVADWKSRHVAAEKMKKRGSAPPALILAENPDILANTAAGKKRPALLVGFAAETENVVENAKSKRKRKGADWIIANNVAFTEGESVMGGDLNQVHVVTSSGVKSLPEMPKEDVARELVKMAAEALTGAEDDAHD
;
A
#
# COMPACT_ATOMS: atom_id res chain seq x y z
N MET A 1 -78.23 -24.21 -44.95
CA MET A 1 -77.17 -25.22 -45.19
C MET A 1 -75.87 -24.46 -45.40
N GLY A 2 -74.79 -24.63 -44.64
CA GLY A 2 -74.50 -25.43 -43.47
C GLY A 2 -73.11 -25.04 -42.95
N MET A 3 -73.05 -24.69 -41.66
CA MET A 3 -72.02 -24.94 -40.65
C MET A 3 -70.52 -24.75 -40.98
N HIS A 4 -69.94 -23.78 -40.25
CA HIS A 4 -68.52 -23.65 -39.92
C HIS A 4 -67.98 -24.81 -39.06
N SER A 5 -66.77 -25.30 -39.39
CA SER A 5 -65.67 -25.76 -38.49
C SER A 5 -64.62 -26.60 -39.28
N PRO A 6 -63.38 -26.81 -38.80
CA PRO A 6 -62.41 -25.85 -38.26
C PRO A 6 -60.99 -26.04 -38.89
N ILE A 7 -60.12 -25.02 -38.85
CA ILE A 7 -58.69 -25.17 -39.16
C ILE A 7 -57.99 -25.70 -37.91
N ARG A 8 -57.52 -26.96 -37.96
CA ARG A 8 -56.65 -27.56 -36.94
C ARG A 8 -55.24 -26.97 -37.04
N VAL A 9 -54.75 -26.41 -35.94
CA VAL A 9 -53.34 -26.11 -35.72
C VAL A 9 -52.67 -27.43 -35.33
N GLU A 10 -51.89 -28.01 -36.25
CA GLU A 10 -50.98 -29.11 -35.92
C GLU A 10 -49.79 -28.54 -35.15
N ALA A 11 -49.64 -29.01 -33.91
CA ALA A 11 -48.47 -28.79 -33.09
C ALA A 11 -47.24 -29.37 -33.80
N ARG A 12 -46.42 -28.50 -34.40
CA ARG A 12 -45.03 -28.85 -34.74
C ARG A 12 -44.26 -28.88 -33.44
N ALA A 13 -44.00 -30.09 -32.97
CA ALA A 13 -42.95 -30.36 -31.99
C ALA A 13 -41.66 -29.69 -32.50
N GLN A 14 -41.24 -28.63 -31.83
CA GLN A 14 -39.89 -28.10 -31.99
C GLN A 14 -38.97 -29.14 -31.36
N HIS A 15 -38.34 -29.92 -32.21
CA HIS A 15 -37.16 -30.68 -31.87
C HIS A 15 -36.10 -29.67 -31.40
N GLU A 16 -36.02 -29.43 -30.10
CA GLU A 16 -34.87 -28.76 -29.51
C GLU A 16 -33.66 -29.63 -29.80
N ILE A 17 -32.82 -29.15 -30.71
CA ILE A 17 -31.46 -29.62 -30.90
C ILE A 17 -30.78 -29.35 -29.55
N ARG A 18 -30.66 -30.38 -28.71
CA ARG A 18 -29.70 -30.39 -27.62
C ARG A 18 -28.33 -30.27 -28.26
N GLU A 19 -27.80 -29.05 -28.28
CA GLU A 19 -26.38 -28.84 -28.50
C GLU A 19 -25.64 -29.59 -27.40
N ASP A 20 -24.97 -30.66 -27.80
CA ASP A 20 -24.01 -31.41 -27.00
C ASP A 20 -22.77 -30.51 -26.81
N ARG A 21 -22.88 -29.53 -25.90
CA ARG A 21 -21.74 -28.81 -25.34
C ARG A 21 -21.21 -29.65 -24.19
N GLY A 22 -20.02 -30.21 -24.32
CA GLY A 22 -19.33 -30.89 -23.21
C GLY A 22 -19.39 -30.01 -21.96
N VAL A 23 -20.05 -30.50 -20.91
CA VAL A 23 -20.55 -29.66 -19.82
C VAL A 23 -19.39 -29.26 -18.89
N SER A 24 -18.74 -28.14 -19.18
CA SER A 24 -17.98 -27.40 -18.15
C SER A 24 -18.99 -26.72 -17.22
N GLY A 25 -18.84 -26.84 -15.91
CA GLY A 25 -19.71 -26.16 -14.95
C GLY A 25 -19.59 -24.62 -15.02
N PRO A 26 -20.40 -23.90 -14.24
CA PRO A 26 -20.51 -22.44 -14.34
C PRO A 26 -19.19 -21.73 -14.02
N ARG A 27 -18.91 -20.66 -14.77
CA ARG A 27 -17.75 -19.78 -14.54
C ARG A 27 -18.15 -18.61 -13.66
N ILE A 28 -17.68 -18.61 -12.42
CA ILE A 28 -17.97 -17.58 -11.43
C ILE A 28 -16.79 -16.65 -11.29
N LEU A 29 -17.02 -15.35 -11.43
CA LEU A 29 -16.05 -14.33 -11.07
C LEU A 29 -16.38 -13.80 -9.67
N LEU A 30 -15.53 -14.15 -8.70
CA LEU A 30 -15.74 -13.86 -7.30
C LEU A 30 -14.92 -12.64 -6.87
N VAL A 31 -15.61 -11.51 -6.68
CA VAL A 31 -15.06 -10.28 -6.11
C VAL A 31 -15.15 -10.36 -4.58
N ILE A 32 -14.02 -10.21 -3.89
CA ILE A 32 -13.94 -10.37 -2.43
C ILE A 32 -13.54 -9.03 -1.80
N GLY A 33 -14.47 -8.44 -1.04
CA GLY A 33 -14.29 -7.17 -0.34
C GLY A 33 -13.58 -7.29 1.02
N GLY A 34 -13.20 -6.14 1.58
CA GLY A 34 -12.49 -6.04 2.85
C GLY A 34 -13.39 -6.03 4.07
N GLY A 35 -13.66 -7.21 4.63
CA GLY A 35 -14.34 -7.34 5.91
C GLY A 35 -14.03 -8.68 6.58
N ILE A 36 -14.30 -8.78 7.88
CA ILE A 36 -13.99 -9.98 8.68
C ILE A 36 -14.55 -11.26 8.08
N ALA A 37 -15.66 -11.20 7.34
CA ALA A 37 -16.28 -12.36 6.71
C ALA A 37 -15.56 -12.86 5.44
N ALA A 38 -14.49 -12.20 4.99
CA ALA A 38 -13.77 -12.57 3.77
C ALA A 38 -13.21 -14.01 3.82
N TYR A 39 -12.83 -14.53 4.98
CA TYR A 39 -12.39 -15.93 5.10
C TYR A 39 -13.48 -16.94 4.70
N LYS A 40 -14.78 -16.59 4.84
CA LYS A 40 -15.88 -17.46 4.39
C LYS A 40 -15.93 -17.58 2.86
N SER A 41 -15.37 -16.61 2.12
CA SER A 41 -15.25 -16.71 0.67
C SER A 41 -14.32 -17.86 0.25
N CYS A 42 -13.35 -18.26 1.09
CA CYS A 42 -12.52 -19.44 0.84
C CYS A 42 -13.36 -20.74 0.81
N GLU A 43 -14.30 -20.88 1.75
CA GLU A 43 -15.20 -22.05 1.77
C GLU A 43 -16.20 -21.98 0.61
N LEU A 44 -16.68 -20.79 0.26
CA LEU A 44 -17.52 -20.62 -0.93
C LEU A 44 -16.81 -21.07 -2.22
N VAL A 45 -15.53 -20.73 -2.39
CA VAL A 45 -14.70 -21.21 -3.53
C VAL A 45 -14.66 -22.74 -3.55
N ARG A 46 -14.41 -23.38 -2.40
CA ARG A 46 -14.38 -24.86 -2.31
C ARG A 46 -15.72 -25.47 -2.69
N LEU A 47 -16.82 -24.90 -2.20
CA LEU A 47 -18.18 -25.41 -2.48
C LEU A 47 -18.55 -25.26 -3.95
N ILE A 48 -18.27 -24.12 -4.58
CA ILE A 48 -18.53 -23.92 -6.03
C ILE A 48 -17.74 -24.93 -6.85
N ARG A 49 -16.46 -25.14 -6.53
CA ARG A 49 -15.62 -26.13 -7.23
C ARG A 49 -16.08 -27.56 -7.02
N LYS A 50 -16.45 -27.92 -5.80
CA LYS A 50 -17.02 -29.24 -5.50
C LYS A 50 -18.30 -29.50 -6.29
N ALA A 51 -19.09 -28.45 -6.55
CA ALA A 51 -20.27 -28.48 -7.41
C ALA A 51 -19.95 -28.46 -8.93
N GLY A 52 -18.68 -28.52 -9.32
CA GLY A 52 -18.23 -28.60 -10.71
C GLY A 52 -18.05 -27.24 -11.41
N GLY A 53 -18.25 -26.12 -10.71
CA GLY A 53 -17.99 -24.78 -11.25
C GLY A 53 -16.52 -24.37 -11.21
N SER A 54 -16.12 -23.41 -12.04
CA SER A 54 -14.80 -22.78 -11.96
C SER A 54 -14.92 -21.39 -11.34
N VAL A 55 -13.97 -21.02 -10.48
CA VAL A 55 -13.98 -19.71 -9.83
C VAL A 55 -12.71 -18.94 -10.18
N THR A 56 -12.86 -17.72 -10.66
CA THR A 56 -11.77 -16.75 -10.80
C THR A 56 -11.97 -15.69 -9.72
N CYS A 57 -10.95 -15.43 -8.90
CA CYS A 57 -11.09 -14.49 -7.78
C CYS A 57 -10.48 -13.12 -8.13
N VAL A 58 -11.19 -12.06 -7.80
CA VAL A 58 -10.69 -10.69 -7.76
C VAL A 58 -10.73 -10.25 -6.30
N LEU A 59 -9.56 -10.01 -5.72
CA LEU A 59 -9.43 -9.69 -4.31
C LEU A 59 -9.07 -8.22 -4.15
N THR A 60 -9.93 -7.44 -3.49
CA THR A 60 -9.67 -6.01 -3.26
C THR A 60 -8.49 -5.81 -2.31
N GLU A 61 -7.92 -4.60 -2.28
CA GLU A 61 -6.88 -4.24 -1.30
C GLU A 61 -7.33 -4.49 0.15
N GLY A 62 -8.57 -4.11 0.48
CA GLY A 62 -9.15 -4.41 1.79
C GLY A 62 -9.35 -5.91 2.02
N GLY A 63 -9.71 -6.69 1.00
CA GLY A 63 -9.86 -8.14 1.10
C GLY A 63 -8.53 -8.85 1.40
N GLN A 64 -7.42 -8.33 0.88
CA GLN A 64 -6.06 -8.85 1.12
C GLN A 64 -5.63 -8.77 2.58
N GLN A 65 -6.25 -7.90 3.39
CA GLN A 65 -5.99 -7.82 4.83
C GLN A 65 -6.56 -9.01 5.61
N PHE A 66 -7.51 -9.75 5.04
CA PHE A 66 -8.20 -10.87 5.71
C PHE A 66 -7.90 -12.24 5.09
N VAL A 67 -7.68 -12.28 3.77
CA VAL A 67 -7.39 -13.51 3.03
C VAL A 67 -6.27 -13.24 2.05
N THR A 68 -5.31 -14.16 1.95
CA THR A 68 -4.19 -14.00 1.02
C THR A 68 -4.57 -14.40 -0.41
N PRO A 69 -4.02 -13.74 -1.45
CA PRO A 69 -4.17 -14.19 -2.83
C PRO A 69 -3.72 -15.64 -3.05
N MET A 70 -2.69 -16.08 -2.31
CA MET A 70 -2.16 -17.45 -2.38
C MET A 70 -3.20 -18.49 -1.94
N ALA A 71 -3.91 -18.24 -0.84
CA ALA A 71 -4.95 -19.15 -0.36
C ALA A 71 -6.07 -19.32 -1.38
N LEU A 72 -6.54 -18.21 -1.96
CA LEU A 72 -7.56 -18.23 -2.99
C LEU A 72 -7.07 -18.88 -4.29
N ALA A 73 -5.83 -18.66 -4.69
CA ALA A 73 -5.25 -19.30 -5.88
C ALA A 73 -5.18 -20.82 -5.71
N ALA A 74 -4.74 -21.30 -4.54
CA ALA A 74 -4.68 -22.72 -4.23
C ALA A 74 -6.08 -23.37 -4.19
N LEU A 75 -7.08 -22.68 -3.63
CA LEU A 75 -8.44 -23.19 -3.54
C LEU A 75 -9.17 -23.16 -4.89
N SER A 76 -9.01 -22.08 -5.64
CA SER A 76 -9.68 -21.86 -6.93
C SER A 76 -9.00 -22.60 -8.10
N GLU A 77 -7.72 -22.96 -7.96
CA GLU A 77 -6.86 -23.45 -9.04
C GLU A 77 -6.75 -22.49 -10.23
N ASN A 78 -7.04 -21.21 -10.00
CA ASN A 78 -6.98 -20.15 -10.99
C ASN A 78 -6.12 -18.98 -10.49
N LYS A 79 -5.69 -18.13 -11.42
CA LYS A 79 -5.04 -16.87 -11.08
C LYS A 79 -6.01 -15.99 -10.27
N VAL A 80 -5.48 -15.37 -9.22
CA VAL A 80 -6.18 -14.35 -8.43
C VAL A 80 -5.68 -12.99 -8.85
N TYR A 81 -6.62 -12.08 -9.14
CA TYR A 81 -6.31 -10.73 -9.59
C TYR A 81 -6.51 -9.74 -8.44
N THR A 82 -5.59 -8.79 -8.29
CA THR A 82 -5.57 -7.87 -7.14
C THR A 82 -5.45 -6.41 -7.51
N SER A 83 -4.97 -6.09 -8.73
CA SER A 83 -4.69 -4.72 -9.16
C SER A 83 -5.19 -4.48 -10.57
N LEU A 84 -5.65 -3.25 -10.82
CA LEU A 84 -6.06 -2.79 -12.15
C LEU A 84 -4.85 -2.62 -13.08
N PHE A 85 -3.70 -2.28 -12.52
CA PHE A 85 -2.47 -1.91 -13.23
C PHE A 85 -1.39 -3.00 -13.13
N ASP A 86 -1.72 -4.23 -13.50
CA ASP A 86 -0.70 -5.28 -13.71
C ASP A 86 -0.28 -5.28 -15.19
N LEU A 87 0.98 -4.90 -15.45
CA LEU A 87 1.60 -4.84 -16.78
C LEU A 87 1.44 -6.12 -17.61
N LYS A 88 1.23 -7.29 -16.97
CA LYS A 88 0.98 -8.55 -17.68
C LYS A 88 -0.47 -8.69 -18.13
N ASP A 89 -1.43 -8.20 -17.34
CA ASP A 89 -2.86 -8.37 -17.58
C ASP A 89 -3.47 -7.18 -18.37
N GLU A 90 -2.85 -6.01 -18.31
CA GLU A 90 -3.27 -4.80 -19.03
C GLU A 90 -3.12 -4.96 -20.55
N VAL A 91 -2.11 -5.72 -21.00
CA VAL A 91 -1.89 -6.05 -22.42
C VAL A 91 -3.07 -6.87 -22.99
N GLU A 92 -3.81 -7.59 -22.14
CA GLU A 92 -4.96 -8.41 -22.52
C GLU A 92 -6.32 -7.73 -22.20
N MET A 93 -6.35 -6.46 -21.79
CA MET A 93 -7.58 -5.78 -21.31
C MET A 93 -8.30 -6.60 -20.23
N GLY A 94 -7.56 -7.08 -19.22
CA GLY A 94 -8.02 -8.04 -18.22
C GLY A 94 -9.39 -7.73 -17.57
N HIS A 95 -9.70 -6.47 -17.23
CA HIS A 95 -10.96 -6.11 -16.58
C HIS A 95 -12.21 -6.36 -17.46
N ILE A 96 -12.10 -6.21 -18.78
CA ILE A 96 -13.20 -6.50 -19.73
C ILE A 96 -13.26 -7.99 -20.03
N GLN A 97 -12.11 -8.64 -20.23
CA GLN A 97 -12.07 -10.05 -20.59
C GLN A 97 -12.53 -10.95 -19.44
N LEU A 98 -12.08 -10.68 -18.20
CA LEU A 98 -12.48 -11.42 -17.00
C LEU A 98 -13.99 -11.40 -16.78
N SER A 99 -14.59 -10.22 -16.94
CA SER A 99 -16.05 -10.06 -16.87
C SER A 99 -16.77 -10.91 -17.94
N ARG A 100 -16.31 -10.86 -19.20
CA ARG A 100 -16.96 -11.56 -20.32
C ARG A 100 -16.87 -13.07 -20.21
N GLU A 101 -15.79 -13.58 -19.61
CA GLU A 101 -15.57 -14.99 -19.34
C GLU A 101 -16.42 -15.52 -18.19
N ALA A 102 -16.99 -14.65 -17.35
CA ALA A 102 -17.90 -15.08 -16.31
C ALA A 102 -19.31 -15.36 -16.86
N ASP A 103 -19.98 -16.32 -16.25
CA ASP A 103 -21.42 -16.53 -16.41
C ASP A 103 -22.19 -15.77 -15.32
N LEU A 104 -21.55 -15.53 -14.16
CA LEU A 104 -22.06 -14.73 -13.04
C LEU A 104 -20.90 -14.01 -12.31
N VAL A 105 -21.10 -12.72 -11.98
CA VAL A 105 -20.22 -11.99 -11.06
C VAL A 105 -20.81 -12.04 -9.65
N VAL A 106 -20.04 -12.48 -8.67
CA VAL A 106 -20.44 -12.55 -7.27
C VAL A 106 -19.55 -11.64 -6.44
N VAL A 107 -20.13 -10.69 -5.69
CA VAL A 107 -19.42 -9.83 -4.76
C VAL A 107 -19.67 -10.33 -3.34
N CYS A 108 -18.68 -10.99 -2.74
CA CYS A 108 -18.81 -11.67 -1.45
C CYS A 108 -17.47 -11.68 -0.66
N PRO A 109 -17.40 -11.03 0.51
CA PRO A 109 -18.42 -10.14 1.07
C PRO A 109 -18.52 -8.83 0.27
N ALA A 110 -19.73 -8.33 0.09
CA ALA A 110 -19.98 -6.96 -0.38
C ALA A 110 -20.02 -6.02 0.84
N THR A 111 -18.95 -5.26 1.04
CA THR A 111 -18.88 -4.28 2.14
C THR A 111 -19.80 -3.08 1.85
N ALA A 112 -20.10 -2.28 2.88
CA ALA A 112 -20.86 -1.04 2.68
C ALA A 112 -20.19 -0.09 1.66
N ASP A 113 -18.85 -0.04 1.69
CA ASP A 113 -18.03 0.72 0.73
C ASP A 113 -18.24 0.22 -0.71
N LEU A 114 -18.14 -1.09 -0.94
CA LEU A 114 -18.39 -1.67 -2.27
C LEU A 114 -19.82 -1.38 -2.76
N LEU A 115 -20.83 -1.52 -1.90
CA LEU A 115 -22.21 -1.18 -2.27
C LEU A 115 -22.36 0.31 -2.63
N ALA A 116 -21.68 1.20 -1.90
CA ALA A 116 -21.70 2.63 -2.19
C ALA A 116 -21.01 2.97 -3.51
N LYS A 117 -19.82 2.40 -3.77
CA LYS A 117 -19.10 2.58 -5.03
C LYS A 117 -19.88 2.05 -6.22
N MET A 118 -20.46 0.84 -6.10
CA MET A 118 -21.32 0.25 -7.13
C MET A 118 -22.54 1.14 -7.42
N ALA A 119 -23.22 1.64 -6.39
CA ALA A 119 -24.40 2.49 -6.55
C ALA A 119 -24.05 3.85 -7.21
N ALA A 120 -22.89 4.41 -6.89
CA ALA A 120 -22.41 5.69 -7.43
C ALA A 120 -21.72 5.57 -8.80
N GLY A 121 -21.38 4.36 -9.25
CA GLY A 121 -20.62 4.15 -10.48
C GLY A 121 -19.14 4.52 -10.35
N ILE A 122 -18.56 4.42 -9.16
CA ILE A 122 -17.13 4.65 -8.93
C ILE A 122 -16.37 3.41 -9.40
N ALA A 123 -15.36 3.61 -10.24
CA ALA A 123 -14.50 2.56 -10.82
C ALA A 123 -13.02 2.95 -10.61
N ASP A 124 -12.56 2.82 -9.37
CA ASP A 124 -11.24 3.26 -8.89
C ASP A 124 -10.27 2.09 -8.61
N ASP A 125 -10.75 0.86 -8.63
CA ASP A 125 -9.94 -0.36 -8.50
C ASP A 125 -10.38 -1.43 -9.52
N LEU A 126 -9.66 -2.56 -9.58
CA LEU A 126 -9.99 -3.63 -10.53
C LEU A 126 -11.41 -4.17 -10.32
N ALA A 127 -11.83 -4.36 -9.07
CA ALA A 127 -13.11 -4.95 -8.73
C ALA A 127 -14.27 -4.04 -9.16
N THR A 128 -14.22 -2.76 -8.79
CA THR A 128 -15.26 -1.78 -9.10
C THR A 128 -15.31 -1.47 -10.60
N THR A 129 -14.15 -1.42 -11.26
CA THR A 129 -14.06 -1.27 -12.73
C THR A 129 -14.69 -2.45 -13.47
N LEU A 130 -14.38 -3.69 -13.04
CA LEU A 130 -15.02 -4.92 -13.54
C LEU A 130 -16.54 -4.86 -13.41
N ILE A 131 -17.03 -4.50 -12.22
CA ILE A 131 -18.46 -4.51 -11.92
C ILE A 131 -19.19 -3.47 -12.77
N LEU A 132 -18.56 -2.31 -13.01
CA LEU A 132 -19.13 -1.28 -13.88
C LEU A 132 -19.10 -1.68 -15.36
N ALA A 133 -18.07 -2.41 -15.80
CA ALA A 133 -17.87 -2.80 -17.19
C ALA A 133 -18.65 -4.07 -17.62
N THR A 134 -19.23 -4.81 -16.67
CA THR A 134 -19.84 -6.12 -16.95
C THR A 134 -21.23 -6.03 -17.57
N ASP A 135 -21.51 -6.91 -18.53
CA ASP A 135 -22.85 -7.18 -19.05
C ASP A 135 -23.48 -8.45 -18.44
N LYS A 136 -22.74 -9.14 -17.56
CA LYS A 136 -23.18 -10.36 -16.88
C LYS A 136 -24.06 -10.04 -15.67
N PRO A 137 -24.94 -10.97 -15.26
CA PRO A 137 -25.65 -10.84 -13.99
C PRO A 137 -24.67 -10.65 -12.82
N VAL A 138 -25.04 -9.79 -11.87
CA VAL A 138 -24.25 -9.50 -10.67
C VAL A 138 -25.07 -9.87 -9.43
N LEU A 139 -24.47 -10.66 -8.54
CA LEU A 139 -24.99 -11.00 -7.21
C LEU A 139 -24.09 -10.39 -6.14
N THR A 140 -24.64 -9.52 -5.31
CA THR A 140 -23.95 -9.00 -4.12
C THR A 140 -24.44 -9.72 -2.87
N VAL A 141 -23.49 -10.05 -1.99
CA VAL A 141 -23.74 -10.69 -0.70
C VAL A 141 -23.18 -9.80 0.40
N PRO A 142 -23.99 -8.87 0.94
CA PRO A 142 -23.57 -7.91 1.93
C PRO A 142 -23.10 -8.56 3.24
N ALA A 143 -22.06 -7.99 3.83
CA ALA A 143 -21.65 -8.31 5.20
C ALA A 143 -21.03 -7.09 5.88
N MET A 144 -21.60 -6.68 7.00
CA MET A 144 -21.21 -5.49 7.77
C MET A 144 -21.88 -5.49 9.15
N ASN A 145 -21.47 -4.56 10.00
CA ASN A 145 -22.12 -4.33 11.29
C ASN A 145 -23.62 -3.97 11.13
N VAL A 146 -24.46 -4.28 12.13
CA VAL A 146 -25.92 -4.01 12.13
C VAL A 146 -26.21 -2.55 11.79
N LYS A 147 -25.56 -1.61 12.48
CA LYS A 147 -25.76 -0.17 12.28
C LYS A 147 -25.36 0.28 10.89
N MET A 148 -24.33 -0.33 10.30
CA MET A 148 -23.94 -0.04 8.92
C MET A 148 -24.98 -0.55 7.93
N TRP A 149 -25.53 -1.75 8.15
CA TRP A 149 -26.58 -2.31 7.29
C TRP A 149 -27.86 -1.49 7.38
N GLU A 150 -28.34 -1.20 8.58
CA GLU A 150 -29.56 -0.41 8.85
C GLU A 150 -29.42 1.07 8.44
N HIS A 151 -28.20 1.55 8.22
CA HIS A 151 -27.97 2.95 7.86
C HIS A 151 -28.71 3.30 6.55
N SER A 152 -29.38 4.46 6.56
CA SER A 152 -30.22 4.91 5.44
C SER A 152 -29.46 5.00 4.11
N ALA A 153 -28.17 5.39 4.16
CA ALA A 153 -27.33 5.41 2.96
C ALA A 153 -27.10 4.00 2.38
N THR A 154 -26.84 3.01 3.23
CA THR A 154 -26.61 1.63 2.81
C THR A 154 -27.87 1.00 2.25
N GLN A 155 -29.01 1.18 2.94
CA GLN A 155 -30.31 0.71 2.47
C GLN A 155 -30.68 1.34 1.12
N ARG A 156 -30.50 2.66 0.98
CA ARG A 156 -30.70 3.36 -0.30
C ARG A 156 -29.80 2.81 -1.41
N ASN A 157 -28.54 2.51 -1.12
CA ASN A 157 -27.62 1.95 -2.11
C ASN A 157 -28.04 0.53 -2.50
N ALA A 158 -28.41 -0.32 -1.54
CA ALA A 158 -28.91 -1.67 -1.80
C ALA A 158 -30.18 -1.64 -2.66
N ASP A 159 -31.13 -0.75 -2.34
CA ASP A 159 -32.37 -0.60 -3.10
C ASP A 159 -32.13 -0.04 -4.51
N TRP A 160 -31.22 0.93 -4.64
CA TRP A 160 -30.80 1.43 -5.95
C TRP A 160 -30.18 0.33 -6.80
N LEU A 161 -29.29 -0.49 -6.23
CA LEU A 161 -28.68 -1.63 -6.92
C LEU A 161 -29.74 -2.65 -7.36
N ARG A 162 -30.73 -2.96 -6.51
CA ARG A 162 -31.86 -3.81 -6.88
C ARG A 162 -32.65 -3.24 -8.05
N GLN A 163 -32.92 -1.93 -8.05
CA GLN A 163 -33.60 -1.22 -9.14
C GLN A 163 -32.78 -1.22 -10.43
N ALA A 164 -31.45 -1.12 -10.32
CA ALA A 164 -30.51 -1.19 -11.43
C ALA A 164 -30.31 -2.63 -11.97
N GLY A 165 -31.02 -3.63 -11.43
CA GLY A 165 -30.98 -5.02 -11.90
C GLY A 165 -29.90 -5.90 -11.23
N VAL A 166 -29.13 -5.35 -10.28
CA VAL A 166 -28.19 -6.13 -9.46
C VAL A 166 -28.96 -6.93 -8.44
N ARG A 167 -28.62 -8.21 -8.27
CA ARG A 167 -29.21 -9.06 -7.25
C ARG A 167 -28.52 -8.80 -5.93
N VAL A 168 -29.25 -8.33 -4.94
CA VAL A 168 -28.74 -8.13 -3.57
C VAL A 168 -29.35 -9.20 -2.67
N MET A 169 -28.51 -10.07 -2.10
CA MET A 169 -28.92 -11.00 -1.04
C MET A 169 -29.02 -10.24 0.28
N ASP A 170 -30.03 -10.49 1.11
CA ASP A 170 -30.05 -9.91 2.45
C ASP A 170 -29.07 -10.67 3.36
N PRO A 171 -28.42 -9.98 4.30
CA PRO A 171 -27.54 -10.62 5.27
C PRO A 171 -28.35 -11.44 6.29
N ASP A 172 -27.69 -12.43 6.90
CA ASP A 172 -28.27 -13.20 7.99
C ASP A 172 -28.36 -12.34 9.26
N GLU A 173 -29.33 -12.68 10.11
CA GLU A 173 -29.42 -12.19 11.48
C GLU A 173 -28.64 -13.08 12.44
N GLY A 174 -27.88 -12.47 13.35
CA GLY A 174 -27.18 -13.22 14.38
C GLY A 174 -26.23 -12.37 15.22
N PRO A 175 -25.49 -12.99 16.16
CA PRO A 175 -24.45 -12.32 16.91
C PRO A 175 -23.28 -11.94 16.00
N MET A 176 -22.75 -10.73 16.19
CA MET A 176 -21.63 -10.19 15.44
C MET A 176 -20.34 -10.16 16.25
N ALA A 177 -19.20 -10.08 15.56
CA ALA A 177 -17.88 -9.99 16.20
C ALA A 177 -17.72 -8.77 17.14
N CYS A 178 -18.52 -7.72 16.94
CA CYS A 178 -18.54 -6.51 17.77
C CYS A 178 -19.48 -6.61 18.99
N GLY A 179 -20.13 -7.75 19.24
CA GLY A 179 -21.03 -7.97 20.37
C GLY A 179 -22.48 -7.50 20.15
N GLU A 180 -22.82 -6.97 18.97
CA GLU A 180 -24.20 -6.62 18.60
C GLU A 180 -24.95 -7.83 18.02
N PHE A 181 -26.29 -7.81 18.09
CA PHE A 181 -27.16 -8.82 17.49
C PHE A 181 -28.11 -8.15 16.50
N GLY A 182 -28.21 -8.67 15.28
CA GLY A 182 -29.11 -8.16 14.25
C GLY A 182 -28.70 -8.55 12.84
N PRO A 183 -29.34 -7.97 11.81
CA PRO A 183 -29.03 -8.24 10.41
C PRO A 183 -27.68 -7.63 10.02
N GLY A 184 -26.84 -8.38 9.30
CA GLY A 184 -25.55 -7.90 8.79
C GLY A 184 -24.47 -8.97 8.69
N ARG A 185 -24.73 -10.16 9.27
CA ARG A 185 -23.85 -11.33 9.18
C ARG A 185 -23.85 -11.86 7.75
N LEU A 186 -22.68 -12.21 7.22
CA LEU A 186 -22.60 -12.84 5.91
C LEU A 186 -23.39 -14.17 5.94
N PRO A 187 -24.31 -14.41 4.98
CA PRO A 187 -24.98 -15.68 4.83
C PRO A 187 -24.01 -16.86 4.76
N GLU A 188 -24.43 -18.04 5.22
CA GLU A 188 -23.55 -19.21 5.16
C GLU A 188 -23.17 -19.58 3.71
N PRO A 189 -21.91 -19.98 3.44
CA PRO A 189 -21.45 -20.28 2.08
C PRO A 189 -22.35 -21.23 1.28
N ALA A 190 -22.96 -22.22 1.94
CA ALA A 190 -23.91 -23.13 1.31
C ALA A 190 -25.20 -22.43 0.85
N ALA A 191 -25.71 -21.45 1.61
CA ALA A 191 -26.86 -20.63 1.21
C ALA A 191 -26.51 -19.71 0.03
N ILE A 192 -25.28 -19.18 0.01
CA ILE A 192 -24.78 -18.38 -1.12
C ILE A 192 -24.67 -19.26 -2.38
N LEU A 193 -24.13 -20.47 -2.28
CA LEU A 193 -24.08 -21.42 -3.39
C LEU A 193 -25.49 -21.76 -3.92
N ALA A 194 -26.45 -21.99 -3.02
CA ALA A 194 -27.84 -22.22 -3.40
C ALA A 194 -28.43 -21.03 -4.16
N ARG A 195 -28.09 -19.81 -3.74
CA ARG A 195 -28.50 -18.59 -4.44
C ARG A 195 -27.85 -18.48 -5.82
N ILE A 196 -26.55 -18.78 -5.94
CA ILE A 196 -25.82 -18.82 -7.23
C ILE A 196 -26.48 -19.83 -8.18
N ALA A 197 -26.77 -21.04 -7.70
CA ALA A 197 -27.46 -22.08 -8.46
C ALA A 197 -28.79 -21.59 -9.03
N LYS A 198 -29.59 -20.91 -8.19
CA LYS A 198 -30.88 -20.34 -8.58
C LYS A 198 -30.74 -19.24 -9.64
N GLU A 199 -29.77 -18.35 -9.51
CA GLU A 199 -29.56 -17.27 -10.50
C GLU A 199 -29.11 -17.83 -11.86
N LEU A 200 -28.28 -18.88 -11.85
CA LEU A 200 -27.81 -19.55 -13.07
C LEU A 200 -28.74 -20.65 -13.59
N LYS A 201 -29.86 -20.91 -12.89
CA LYS A 201 -30.82 -21.99 -13.21
C LYS A 201 -30.15 -23.36 -13.32
N LEU A 202 -29.23 -23.66 -12.42
CA LEU A 202 -28.52 -24.94 -12.36
C LEU A 202 -29.29 -25.92 -11.47
N ASP A 203 -29.45 -27.15 -11.95
CA ASP A 203 -29.89 -28.27 -11.12
C ASP A 203 -28.67 -28.80 -10.34
N LEU A 204 -28.52 -28.36 -9.10
CA LEU A 204 -27.46 -28.81 -8.19
C LEU A 204 -28.08 -29.59 -7.02
N ASP A 205 -27.53 -30.77 -6.73
CA ASP A 205 -27.78 -31.49 -5.47
C ASP A 205 -27.08 -30.73 -4.34
N LEU A 206 -27.82 -29.82 -3.69
CA LEU A 206 -27.34 -29.04 -2.56
C LEU A 206 -27.39 -29.91 -1.29
N PRO A 207 -26.35 -29.86 -0.42
CA PRO A 207 -26.46 -30.46 0.91
C PRO A 207 -27.59 -29.77 1.69
N GLU A 208 -28.45 -30.56 2.37
CA GLU A 208 -29.52 -30.02 3.23
C GLU A 208 -28.92 -29.05 4.26
N LEU A 209 -29.39 -27.80 4.26
CA LEU A 209 -29.04 -26.81 5.27
C LEU A 209 -29.71 -27.19 6.58
N PRO A 210 -28.97 -27.43 7.68
CA PRO A 210 -29.60 -27.66 8.97
C PRO A 210 -30.32 -26.38 9.43
N ALA A 211 -31.55 -26.52 9.90
CA ALA A 211 -32.26 -25.44 10.58
C ALA A 211 -31.46 -25.02 11.83
N PRO A 212 -31.40 -23.72 12.16
CA PRO A 212 -30.67 -23.26 13.34
C PRO A 212 -31.29 -23.84 14.61
N THR A 213 -30.54 -24.68 15.32
CA THR A 213 -30.94 -25.18 16.65
C THR A 213 -30.73 -24.09 17.71
N PRO A 214 -31.69 -23.88 18.65
CA PRO A 214 -31.58 -22.87 19.72
C PRO A 214 -30.35 -22.99 20.63
N ALA A 215 -29.64 -24.13 20.59
CA ALA A 215 -28.43 -24.37 21.40
C ALA A 215 -27.18 -23.59 20.91
N GLN A 216 -27.21 -22.95 19.74
CA GLN A 216 -26.11 -22.10 19.24
C GLN A 216 -26.23 -20.62 19.67
N LEU A 217 -27.21 -20.28 20.52
CA LEU A 217 -27.47 -18.92 21.01
C LEU A 217 -27.03 -18.68 22.47
N ALA A 218 -26.33 -19.62 23.11
CA ALA A 218 -25.71 -19.38 24.41
C ALA A 218 -24.22 -19.09 24.21
N ALA A 219 -23.79 -17.86 24.52
CA ALA A 219 -22.38 -17.58 24.74
C ALA A 219 -21.84 -18.52 25.83
N PRO A 220 -20.62 -19.07 25.71
CA PRO A 220 -19.97 -19.67 26.85
C PRO A 220 -19.76 -18.56 27.88
N LYS A 221 -20.56 -18.58 28.93
CA LYS A 221 -20.16 -17.98 30.20
C LYS A 221 -19.24 -19.01 30.83
N ASP A 222 -17.94 -18.83 30.65
CA ASP A 222 -16.94 -18.95 31.71
C ASP A 222 -15.53 -18.65 31.14
N SER A 223 -14.79 -17.89 31.95
CA SER A 223 -13.36 -17.57 31.97
C SER A 223 -12.44 -17.82 30.76
N LEU A 224 -11.74 -16.75 30.39
CA LEU A 224 -10.62 -16.62 29.46
C LEU A 224 -9.35 -17.44 29.77
N ASP A 225 -9.38 -18.39 30.71
CA ASP A 225 -8.17 -19.06 31.23
C ASP A 225 -7.93 -20.48 30.68
N ASP A 226 -8.86 -21.12 29.97
CA ASP A 226 -8.75 -22.55 29.60
C ASP A 226 -8.26 -22.84 28.16
N LEU A 227 -8.04 -21.83 27.31
CA LEU A 227 -7.45 -22.04 25.97
C LEU A 227 -5.91 -22.09 25.99
N ALA A 228 -5.28 -21.89 27.15
CA ALA A 228 -3.84 -21.99 27.34
C ALA A 228 -3.37 -23.36 27.89
N ALA A 229 -4.29 -24.29 28.18
CA ALA A 229 -3.98 -25.50 28.95
C ALA A 229 -3.91 -26.82 28.16
N GLU A 230 -4.23 -26.86 26.85
CA GLU A 230 -4.23 -28.12 26.06
C GLU A 230 -3.00 -28.32 25.15
N ALA A 231 -1.89 -27.62 25.37
CA ALA A 231 -0.65 -27.81 24.58
C ALA A 231 0.62 -28.07 25.41
N LEU A 232 0.50 -28.30 26.71
CA LEU A 232 1.65 -28.59 27.58
C LEU A 232 1.32 -29.74 28.54
N GLU A 233 1.61 -30.97 28.13
CA GLU A 233 2.03 -31.99 29.08
C GLU A 233 3.45 -32.46 28.72
N PRO A 234 4.37 -32.52 29.69
CA PRO A 234 5.72 -33.01 29.49
C PRO A 234 5.75 -34.54 29.56
N GLU A 235 6.36 -35.20 28.59
CA GLU A 235 6.78 -36.59 28.78
C GLU A 235 8.09 -36.61 29.58
N ASP A 236 8.02 -37.26 30.75
CA ASP A 236 9.14 -37.52 31.65
C ASP A 236 10.24 -38.32 30.94
N ALA A 237 11.48 -37.82 30.98
CA ALA A 237 12.68 -38.57 30.66
C ALA A 237 13.56 -38.67 31.91
N GLU A 238 13.44 -39.79 32.60
CA GLU A 238 14.44 -40.27 33.57
C GLU A 238 15.73 -40.71 32.85
N GLU A 239 16.84 -40.50 33.54
CA GLU A 239 18.19 -40.91 33.17
C GLU A 239 18.33 -42.43 32.97
N ALA A 240 19.00 -42.87 31.89
CA ALA A 240 19.73 -44.14 31.86
C ALA A 240 20.80 -44.20 30.77
N ASP A 241 21.88 -44.90 31.13
CA ASP A 241 23.20 -45.04 30.53
C ASP A 241 23.35 -45.56 29.08
N GLU A 242 24.59 -45.35 28.60
CA GLU A 242 25.28 -45.89 27.45
C GLU A 242 24.96 -47.36 27.08
N HIS A 243 24.80 -47.67 25.78
CA HIS A 243 25.59 -48.68 25.05
C HIS A 243 25.17 -48.82 23.57
N GLU A 244 26.14 -49.24 22.75
CA GLU A 244 26.13 -49.42 21.29
C GLU A 244 25.00 -50.32 20.74
N SER A 245 24.43 -49.97 19.57
CA SER A 245 24.60 -50.69 18.29
C SER A 245 23.45 -50.51 17.28
N LYS A 246 23.86 -50.18 16.04
CA LYS A 246 23.32 -50.52 14.70
C LYS A 246 21.82 -50.40 14.34
N SER A 247 21.64 -49.58 13.29
CA SER A 247 20.81 -49.78 12.07
C SER A 247 19.37 -49.25 12.05
N GLY A 248 19.10 -48.37 11.07
CA GLY A 248 17.74 -47.94 10.69
C GLY A 248 17.73 -46.59 9.98
N LEU A 249 18.01 -46.56 8.68
CA LEU A 249 17.98 -45.36 7.82
C LEU A 249 16.55 -44.91 7.51
N GLY A 250 16.19 -43.67 7.87
CA GLY A 250 15.02 -42.94 7.38
C GLY A 250 15.40 -41.89 6.32
N LEU A 251 14.53 -41.71 5.32
CA LEU A 251 14.74 -40.93 4.07
C LEU A 251 15.09 -39.43 4.24
N GLY A 252 15.09 -38.87 5.46
CA GLY A 252 15.52 -37.50 5.74
C GLY A 252 17.04 -37.31 5.87
N GLY A 253 17.80 -38.37 6.14
CA GLY A 253 19.25 -38.29 6.37
C GLY A 253 20.13 -38.33 5.10
N LEU A 254 19.56 -38.73 3.96
CA LEU A 254 20.33 -38.97 2.72
C LEU A 254 20.70 -37.69 1.94
N LEU A 255 20.04 -36.56 2.19
CA LEU A 255 20.34 -35.30 1.49
C LEU A 255 21.43 -34.44 2.18
N SER A 256 21.78 -34.72 3.43
CA SER A 256 22.83 -33.98 4.16
C SER A 256 24.25 -34.53 4.01
N ALA A 257 24.45 -35.64 3.28
CA ALA A 257 25.75 -36.30 3.15
C ALA A 257 26.49 -36.04 1.81
N ILE A 258 25.94 -35.23 0.88
CA ILE A 258 26.48 -35.07 -0.49
C ILE A 258 27.01 -33.65 -0.76
N ILE A 259 27.52 -32.94 0.26
CA ILE A 259 28.31 -31.72 0.04
C ILE A 259 29.68 -31.88 0.71
N PRO A 260 30.78 -32.07 -0.03
CA PRO A 260 32.11 -32.07 0.56
C PRO A 260 32.45 -30.65 1.03
N ARG A 261 32.53 -30.44 2.35
CA ARG A 261 33.09 -29.21 2.93
C ARG A 261 34.61 -29.26 2.79
N SER A 262 35.15 -28.73 1.69
CA SER A 262 36.59 -28.61 1.49
C SER A 262 37.13 -27.26 1.99
N THR A 263 36.98 -26.96 3.28
CA THR A 263 37.89 -26.02 3.98
C THR A 263 37.75 -26.23 5.49
N SER A 264 38.88 -26.43 6.19
CA SER A 264 38.91 -26.44 7.66
C SER A 264 38.63 -25.04 8.19
N ARG A 265 37.87 -24.95 9.30
CA ARG A 265 37.62 -23.67 9.99
C ARG A 265 38.96 -23.09 10.46
N ARG A 266 39.26 -21.87 10.01
CA ARG A 266 40.40 -21.05 10.46
C ARG A 266 39.98 -20.19 11.65
N SER A 267 40.90 -19.91 12.56
CA SER A 267 40.62 -19.03 13.71
C SER A 267 40.71 -17.56 13.31
N HIS A 268 40.12 -16.67 14.13
CA HIS A 268 40.11 -15.23 13.88
C HIS A 268 41.54 -14.64 13.86
N GLU A 269 42.43 -15.15 14.72
CA GLU A 269 43.83 -14.72 14.79
C GLU A 269 44.63 -15.06 13.52
N GLU A 270 44.33 -16.17 12.85
CA GLU A 270 44.99 -16.55 11.59
C GLU A 270 44.62 -15.63 10.42
N ILE A 271 43.45 -14.99 10.48
CA ILE A 271 42.94 -14.09 9.44
C ILE A 271 43.55 -12.70 9.60
N GLU A 272 43.67 -12.20 10.84
CA GLU A 272 44.32 -10.91 11.12
C GLU A 272 45.82 -10.90 10.78
N ALA A 273 46.52 -12.00 11.07
CA ALA A 273 47.95 -12.12 10.74
C ALA A 273 48.22 -12.09 9.22
N GLU A 274 47.30 -12.63 8.41
CA GLU A 274 47.39 -12.62 6.95
C GLU A 274 47.08 -11.22 6.37
N LEU A 275 46.07 -10.53 6.89
CA LEU A 275 45.74 -9.14 6.53
C LEU A 275 46.87 -8.16 6.83
N ALA A 276 47.57 -8.34 7.96
CA ALA A 276 48.70 -7.51 8.32
C ALA A 276 49.94 -7.72 7.43
N SER A 277 49.96 -8.77 6.60
CA SER A 277 51.09 -9.13 5.74
C SER A 277 50.95 -8.68 4.27
N LEU A 278 49.83 -8.06 3.90
CA LEU A 278 49.59 -7.57 2.54
C LEU A 278 50.15 -6.13 2.41
N GLU A 279 51.10 -5.93 1.50
CA GLU A 279 51.71 -4.61 1.25
C GLU A 279 50.70 -3.61 0.66
N GLU A 280 50.71 -2.38 1.20
CA GLU A 280 49.92 -1.26 0.67
C GLU A 280 50.40 -0.89 -0.74
N LEU A 281 49.48 -0.82 -1.70
CA LEU A 281 49.75 -0.34 -3.05
C LEU A 281 49.62 1.18 -3.12
N ASP A 282 50.60 1.83 -3.77
CA ASP A 282 50.65 3.27 -3.95
C ASP A 282 49.39 3.85 -4.64
N PRO A 283 48.94 5.06 -4.26
CA PRO A 283 47.79 5.70 -4.87
C PRO A 283 48.07 6.10 -6.32
N VAL A 284 47.14 5.76 -7.22
CA VAL A 284 47.16 6.15 -8.64
C VAL A 284 46.69 7.60 -8.77
N GLU A 285 47.51 8.46 -9.41
CA GLU A 285 47.12 9.82 -9.79
C GLU A 285 45.98 9.79 -10.84
N PHE A 286 44.90 10.52 -10.57
CA PHE A 286 43.78 10.68 -11.50
C PHE A 286 44.06 11.84 -12.47
N GLU A 287 43.99 11.59 -13.77
CA GLU A 287 43.98 12.62 -14.81
C GLU A 287 42.70 13.48 -14.75
N GLU A 288 42.83 14.77 -15.07
CA GLU A 288 41.77 15.79 -15.01
C GLU A 288 40.55 15.46 -15.89
N PRO A 289 39.33 15.87 -15.47
CA PRO A 289 38.11 15.59 -16.23
C PRO A 289 38.02 16.42 -17.52
N ILE A 290 37.65 15.74 -18.60
CA ILE A 290 37.38 16.30 -19.92
C ILE A 290 36.12 17.17 -19.85
N ALA A 291 36.17 18.38 -20.39
CA ALA A 291 35.05 19.33 -20.41
C ALA A 291 33.83 18.78 -21.19
N GLU A 292 32.65 18.88 -20.60
CA GLU A 292 31.37 18.58 -21.24
C GLU A 292 31.02 19.61 -22.32
N PRO A 293 30.36 19.21 -23.43
CA PRO A 293 29.95 20.15 -24.47
C PRO A 293 28.77 21.02 -24.03
N GLU A 294 28.85 22.31 -24.36
CA GLU A 294 27.84 23.33 -24.10
C GLU A 294 26.53 23.03 -24.87
N PHE A 295 25.40 23.10 -24.17
CA PHE A 295 24.06 22.89 -24.73
C PHE A 295 23.60 24.13 -25.53
N ASP A 296 23.42 24.00 -26.85
CA ASP A 296 22.87 25.03 -27.72
C ASP A 296 21.32 24.88 -27.85
N PRO A 297 20.53 25.85 -27.34
CA PRO A 297 19.07 25.79 -27.39
C PRO A 297 18.47 26.10 -28.78
N ALA A 298 19.27 26.36 -29.81
CA ALA A 298 18.77 26.83 -31.11
C ALA A 298 18.27 25.74 -32.09
N THR A 299 18.36 24.44 -31.78
CA THR A 299 17.98 23.37 -32.74
C THR A 299 16.73 22.54 -32.40
N ALA A 300 15.91 22.95 -31.43
CA ALA A 300 14.63 22.29 -31.16
C ALA A 300 13.48 22.94 -31.95
N GLY A 301 13.02 22.28 -33.01
CA GLY A 301 11.74 22.60 -33.67
C GLY A 301 10.54 22.36 -32.72
N PRO A 302 9.36 22.93 -33.00
CA PRO A 302 8.27 22.99 -32.02
C PRO A 302 7.67 21.60 -31.74
N LEU A 303 7.80 21.14 -30.49
CA LEU A 303 7.13 19.97 -29.90
C LEU A 303 5.65 20.25 -29.57
N LEU A 304 4.89 20.81 -30.51
CA LEU A 304 3.44 21.02 -30.33
C LEU A 304 2.67 20.59 -31.59
N ALA A 305 1.77 19.62 -31.40
CA ALA A 305 0.87 19.11 -32.42
C ALA A 305 -0.03 20.22 -32.98
N LYS A 306 -0.20 20.26 -34.31
CA LYS A 306 -1.14 21.17 -34.99
C LYS A 306 -2.57 20.79 -34.67
N LYS A 307 -3.31 21.70 -34.03
CA LYS A 307 -4.75 21.61 -33.73
C LYS A 307 -5.55 21.49 -35.04
N GLY A 308 -6.34 20.42 -35.17
CA GLY A 308 -7.24 20.19 -36.30
C GLY A 308 -8.37 21.23 -36.36
N LYS A 309 -8.84 21.51 -37.59
CA LYS A 309 -9.93 22.43 -37.89
C LYS A 309 -11.27 21.88 -37.37
N ALA A 310 -11.68 22.29 -36.18
CA ALA A 310 -13.08 22.24 -35.75
C ALA A 310 -13.65 23.66 -35.75
N ALA A 311 -14.86 23.81 -36.29
CA ALA A 311 -15.50 25.10 -36.54
C ALA A 311 -15.72 25.90 -35.25
N SER A 312 -15.35 27.17 -35.33
CA SER A 312 -15.34 28.18 -34.28
C SER A 312 -16.71 28.38 -33.63
N ALA A 313 -16.74 28.50 -32.29
CA ALA A 313 -17.76 29.32 -31.63
C ALA A 313 -17.66 30.77 -32.14
N PRO A 314 -18.75 31.55 -32.16
CA PRO A 314 -18.71 32.95 -32.61
C PRO A 314 -17.72 33.75 -31.76
N PRO A 315 -17.04 34.77 -32.31
CA PRO A 315 -16.17 35.63 -31.53
C PRO A 315 -17.01 36.35 -30.46
N THR A 316 -16.70 36.11 -29.18
CA THR A 316 -17.19 36.97 -28.09
C THR A 316 -16.51 38.33 -28.24
N ASP A 317 -17.32 39.35 -28.54
CA ASP A 317 -16.90 40.74 -28.60
C ASP A 317 -16.48 41.20 -27.19
N PRO A 318 -15.18 41.50 -26.95
CA PRO A 318 -14.70 41.91 -25.64
C PRO A 318 -15.27 43.27 -25.20
N ASP A 319 -15.77 44.10 -26.12
CA ASP A 319 -16.38 45.40 -25.79
C ASP A 319 -17.79 45.23 -25.20
N ALA A 320 -18.40 44.06 -25.31
CA ALA A 320 -19.74 43.77 -24.78
C ALA A 320 -19.77 43.52 -23.26
N ILE A 321 -18.62 43.40 -22.59
CA ILE A 321 -18.53 42.98 -21.18
C ILE A 321 -19.12 44.03 -20.21
N ASN A 322 -19.23 45.30 -20.61
CA ASN A 322 -19.72 46.41 -19.75
C ASN A 322 -20.92 47.17 -20.34
N HIS A 323 -21.76 46.52 -21.15
CA HIS A 323 -22.92 47.14 -21.77
C HIS A 323 -24.24 46.41 -21.42
N GLU A 324 -25.29 47.16 -21.09
CA GLU A 324 -26.65 46.60 -20.93
C GLU A 324 -27.29 46.34 -22.29
N VAL A 325 -27.94 45.17 -22.44
CA VAL A 325 -28.63 44.76 -23.67
C VAL A 325 -30.11 44.54 -23.38
N SER A 326 -30.99 45.17 -24.17
CA SER A 326 -32.44 45.05 -23.99
C SER A 326 -32.94 43.64 -24.30
N LYS A 327 -33.63 43.01 -23.35
CA LYS A 327 -34.19 41.66 -23.51
C LYS A 327 -35.45 41.61 -24.41
N LEU A 328 -36.03 42.76 -24.74
CA LEU A 328 -37.31 42.86 -25.47
C LEU A 328 -37.14 43.29 -26.94
N ASP A 329 -35.99 43.82 -27.33
CA ASP A 329 -35.73 44.25 -28.72
C ASP A 329 -34.33 43.82 -29.16
N ALA A 330 -34.28 42.79 -30.01
CA ALA A 330 -33.05 42.16 -30.49
C ALA A 330 -32.22 43.04 -31.44
N ARG A 331 -32.69 44.25 -31.80
CA ARG A 331 -31.95 45.20 -32.65
C ARG A 331 -31.40 46.40 -31.89
N ALA A 332 -31.67 46.51 -30.59
CA ALA A 332 -31.14 47.59 -29.77
C ALA A 332 -29.62 47.41 -29.57
N ARG A 333 -28.84 48.47 -29.82
CA ARG A 333 -27.39 48.45 -29.61
C ARG A 333 -27.08 48.49 -28.10
N PRO A 334 -26.10 47.71 -27.61
CA PRO A 334 -25.70 47.71 -26.20
C PRO A 334 -25.32 49.11 -25.73
N GLN A 335 -25.71 49.50 -24.50
CA GLN A 335 -25.38 50.82 -23.91
C GLN A 335 -24.40 50.66 -22.74
N PRO A 336 -23.36 51.51 -22.63
CA PRO A 336 -22.35 51.37 -21.57
C PRO A 336 -22.95 51.67 -20.20
N MET A 337 -22.63 50.84 -19.20
CA MET A 337 -23.02 51.08 -17.80
C MET A 337 -22.38 52.38 -17.30
N GLN A 338 -23.15 53.27 -16.67
CA GLN A 338 -22.63 54.51 -16.08
C GLN A 338 -21.85 54.22 -14.79
N ASP A 339 -20.58 54.63 -14.78
CA ASP A 339 -19.64 54.49 -13.67
C ASP A 339 -20.18 55.10 -12.35
N GLN A 340 -20.48 54.24 -11.39
CA GLN A 340 -20.46 54.57 -9.96
C GLN A 340 -19.60 53.55 -9.20
N VAL A 341 -18.32 53.48 -9.52
CA VAL A 341 -17.35 52.85 -8.61
C VAL A 341 -16.09 53.72 -8.58
N GLN A 342 -15.79 54.28 -7.40
CA GLN A 342 -14.58 55.06 -7.17
C GLN A 342 -13.35 54.15 -7.28
N HIS A 343 -12.50 54.39 -8.27
CA HIS A 343 -11.18 53.75 -8.38
C HIS A 343 -10.21 54.37 -7.36
N GLY A 344 -10.10 53.76 -6.19
CA GLY A 344 -8.94 53.92 -5.33
C GLY A 344 -7.85 52.93 -5.75
N SER A 345 -6.70 53.41 -6.22
CA SER A 345 -5.53 52.56 -6.46
C SER A 345 -4.97 52.10 -5.12
N VAL A 346 -5.11 50.82 -4.79
CA VAL A 346 -4.41 50.20 -3.66
C VAL A 346 -3.11 49.62 -4.19
N VAL A 347 -1.99 50.21 -3.78
CA VAL A 347 -0.67 49.57 -3.90
C VAL A 347 -0.65 48.44 -2.87
N LEU A 348 -0.52 47.20 -3.31
CA LEU A 348 -0.39 46.05 -2.42
C LEU A 348 1.07 45.94 -1.97
N GLU A 349 1.42 46.66 -0.90
CA GLU A 349 2.73 46.51 -0.22
C GLU A 349 2.74 45.37 0.82
N GLU A 350 1.60 44.75 1.10
CA GLU A 350 1.53 43.61 2.02
C GLU A 350 0.71 42.45 1.43
N SER A 351 1.10 41.24 1.81
CA SER A 351 0.46 39.98 1.44
C SER A 351 -1.08 40.10 1.54
N PRO A 352 -1.86 39.53 0.62
CA PRO A 352 -3.33 39.58 0.64
C PRO A 352 -3.98 38.93 1.88
N LEU A 353 -3.17 38.41 2.80
CA LEU A 353 -3.56 37.84 4.09
C LEU A 353 -3.27 38.77 5.29
N ALA A 354 -2.61 39.91 5.09
CA ALA A 354 -2.31 40.86 6.15
C ALA A 354 -3.61 41.45 6.74
N GLY A 355 -3.80 41.31 8.05
CA GLY A 355 -4.98 41.82 8.78
C GLY A 355 -6.10 40.80 9.02
N GLN A 356 -5.98 39.55 8.56
CA GLN A 356 -6.88 38.46 8.98
C GLN A 356 -6.41 37.87 10.32
N ALA A 357 -6.75 38.53 11.43
CA ALA A 357 -6.37 38.11 12.79
C ALA A 357 -6.92 36.72 13.24
N VAL A 358 -7.61 35.99 12.36
CA VAL A 358 -8.10 34.62 12.59
C VAL A 358 -7.16 33.55 12.01
N PHE A 359 -6.21 33.95 11.16
CA PHE A 359 -5.22 33.05 10.52
C PHE A 359 -3.77 33.40 10.82
N ASP A 360 -3.51 34.42 11.63
CA ASP A 360 -2.20 34.60 12.26
C ASP A 360 -2.14 33.59 13.41
N PRO A 361 -1.52 32.41 13.22
CA PRO A 361 -1.51 31.42 14.27
C PRO A 361 -0.57 31.96 15.34
N ASP A 362 -1.03 31.94 16.58
CA ASP A 362 -0.15 32.10 17.73
C ASP A 362 1.16 31.31 17.47
N PRO A 363 2.36 31.93 17.56
CA PRO A 363 3.65 31.29 17.31
C PRO A 363 3.83 29.95 18.04
N ALA A 364 3.10 29.74 19.15
CA ALA A 364 3.02 28.46 19.83
C ALA A 364 2.54 27.30 18.94
N TYR A 365 1.79 27.56 17.87
CA TYR A 365 1.29 26.55 16.92
C TYR A 365 2.20 26.33 15.71
N ARG A 366 3.23 27.18 15.48
CA ARG A 366 4.23 27.01 14.41
C ARG A 366 5.65 27.12 14.95
N PRO A 367 6.07 26.20 15.83
CA PRO A 367 7.35 26.32 16.53
C PRO A 367 8.58 26.14 15.63
N LEU A 368 8.40 25.79 14.34
CA LEU A 368 9.47 25.67 13.35
C LEU A 368 9.35 26.71 12.22
N GLU A 369 8.55 27.77 12.39
CA GLU A 369 8.43 28.83 11.40
C GLU A 369 9.80 29.45 11.06
N GLY A 370 10.07 29.58 9.75
CA GLY A 370 11.34 30.09 9.23
C GLY A 370 12.51 29.08 9.30
N LYS A 371 12.34 27.91 9.89
CA LYS A 371 13.36 26.85 9.93
C LYS A 371 13.27 25.93 8.71
N HIS A 372 14.39 25.37 8.31
CA HIS A 372 14.51 24.34 7.28
C HIS A 372 14.68 22.96 7.91
N VAL A 373 13.78 22.03 7.58
CA VAL A 373 13.85 20.64 8.01
C VAL A 373 14.11 19.73 6.80
N LEU A 374 15.23 19.03 6.82
CA LEU A 374 15.60 18.01 5.83
C LEU A 374 15.20 16.63 6.34
N ILE A 375 14.55 15.81 5.51
CA ILE A 375 14.09 14.49 5.90
C ILE A 375 14.45 13.49 4.80
N THR A 376 15.05 12.36 5.17
CA THR A 376 15.17 11.21 4.27
C THR A 376 14.11 10.17 4.60
N ALA A 377 13.52 9.51 3.60
CA ALA A 377 12.52 8.47 3.80
C ALA A 377 12.60 7.33 2.76
N GLY A 378 11.88 6.24 3.03
CA GLY A 378 11.77 5.09 2.12
C GLY A 378 12.99 4.17 2.11
N PRO A 379 12.94 3.09 1.32
CA PRO A 379 14.08 2.20 1.05
C PRO A 379 14.93 2.74 -0.10
N THR A 380 16.20 2.35 -0.19
CA THR A 380 16.99 2.51 -1.43
C THR A 380 16.94 1.22 -2.25
N ARG A 381 17.13 1.33 -3.58
CA ARG A 381 17.18 0.20 -4.52
C ARG A 381 18.52 0.19 -5.22
N GLU A 382 19.39 -0.73 -4.83
CA GLU A 382 20.74 -0.85 -5.37
C GLU A 382 20.74 -1.81 -6.57
N PRO A 383 20.91 -1.31 -7.82
CA PRO A 383 20.76 -2.14 -9.00
C PRO A 383 21.83 -3.25 -9.08
N ILE A 384 21.41 -4.43 -9.49
CA ILE A 384 22.28 -5.55 -9.88
C ILE A 384 22.39 -5.60 -11.41
N ASP A 385 21.25 -5.46 -12.07
CA ASP A 385 21.05 -5.37 -13.51
C ASP A 385 19.80 -4.50 -13.77
N PRO A 386 19.40 -4.18 -15.01
CA PRO A 386 18.24 -3.29 -15.26
C PRO A 386 16.89 -3.84 -14.79
N VAL A 387 16.84 -5.06 -14.24
CA VAL A 387 15.61 -5.75 -13.82
C VAL A 387 15.63 -6.10 -12.33
N ARG A 388 16.81 -6.14 -11.70
CA ARG A 388 16.98 -6.63 -10.33
C ARG A 388 17.76 -5.61 -9.51
N TYR A 389 17.40 -5.52 -8.23
CA TYR A 389 18.07 -4.66 -7.26
C TYR A 389 18.08 -5.32 -5.87
N ILE A 390 18.94 -4.81 -4.99
CA ILE A 390 18.93 -5.08 -3.55
C ILE A 390 18.15 -3.94 -2.89
N ALA A 391 17.21 -4.28 -2.00
CA ALA A 391 16.45 -3.29 -1.25
C ALA A 391 16.01 -3.86 0.11
N ASN A 392 15.56 -2.95 0.97
CA ASN A 392 15.00 -3.20 2.29
C ASN A 392 13.47 -3.04 2.26
N ARG A 393 12.79 -3.54 3.30
CA ARG A 393 11.31 -3.59 3.39
C ARG A 393 10.68 -2.32 3.97
N SER A 394 11.40 -1.19 3.95
CA SER A 394 10.87 0.06 4.51
C SER A 394 9.67 0.55 3.73
N SER A 395 8.60 0.90 4.45
CA SER A 395 7.40 1.51 3.85
C SER A 395 7.52 3.02 3.62
N GLY A 396 8.53 3.67 4.22
CA GLY A 396 8.69 5.13 4.21
C GLY A 396 7.70 5.91 5.09
N LYS A 397 6.64 5.26 5.61
CA LYS A 397 5.53 5.91 6.37
C LYS A 397 6.02 6.85 7.48
N GLN A 398 7.01 6.42 8.28
CA GLN A 398 7.50 7.23 9.40
C GLN A 398 8.14 8.55 8.94
N GLY A 399 8.94 8.52 7.87
CA GLY A 399 9.58 9.73 7.34
C GLY A 399 8.56 10.69 6.74
N PHE A 400 7.55 10.17 6.04
CA PHE A 400 6.44 10.97 5.51
C PHE A 400 5.59 11.61 6.62
N ALA A 401 5.32 10.88 7.71
CA ALA A 401 4.61 11.42 8.86
C ALA A 401 5.41 12.56 9.54
N ILE A 402 6.74 12.40 9.68
CA ILE A 402 7.61 13.46 10.20
C ILE A 402 7.60 14.68 9.27
N ALA A 403 7.61 14.47 7.94
CA ALA A 403 7.54 15.56 6.98
C ALA A 403 6.22 16.34 7.06
N ALA A 404 5.09 15.64 7.17
CA ALA A 404 3.78 16.25 7.36
C ALA A 404 3.74 17.08 8.66
N MET A 405 4.23 16.53 9.77
CA MET A 405 4.24 17.23 11.07
C MET A 405 5.21 18.42 11.09
N ALA A 406 6.37 18.32 10.44
CA ALA A 406 7.32 19.42 10.33
C ALA A 406 6.75 20.58 9.50
N ALA A 407 6.08 20.28 8.38
CA ALA A 407 5.40 21.29 7.56
C ALA A 407 4.23 21.93 8.32
N ALA A 408 3.44 21.15 9.05
CA ALA A 408 2.37 21.66 9.91
C ALA A 408 2.90 22.57 11.04
N ALA A 409 4.10 22.30 11.55
CA ALA A 409 4.80 23.14 12.53
C ALA A 409 5.43 24.41 11.92
N GLY A 410 5.23 24.68 10.62
CA GLY A 410 5.67 25.91 9.95
C GLY A 410 7.03 25.83 9.27
N ALA A 411 7.70 24.68 9.27
CA ALA A 411 9.00 24.53 8.63
C ALA A 411 8.90 24.57 7.10
N ARG A 412 9.95 25.07 6.44
CA ARG A 412 10.24 24.67 5.05
C ARG A 412 10.78 23.24 5.09
N VAL A 413 10.16 22.31 4.38
CA VAL A 413 10.53 20.88 4.44
C VAL A 413 11.05 20.38 3.10
N THR A 414 12.25 19.81 3.10
CA THR A 414 12.78 19.04 1.96
C THR A 414 12.73 17.56 2.31
N LEU A 415 11.99 16.75 1.53
CA LEU A 415 11.85 15.31 1.70
C LEU A 415 12.57 14.57 0.57
N VAL A 416 13.75 14.02 0.85
CA VAL A 416 14.48 13.15 -0.08
C VAL A 416 14.04 11.71 0.16
N THR A 417 13.33 11.10 -0.78
CA THR A 417 12.75 9.77 -0.59
C THR A 417 13.19 8.78 -1.64
N GLY A 418 13.53 7.58 -1.17
CA GLY A 418 13.64 6.41 -2.03
C GLY A 418 12.27 5.93 -2.52
N PRO A 419 12.22 4.87 -3.34
CA PRO A 419 11.00 4.49 -4.07
C PRO A 419 9.85 4.02 -3.17
N VAL A 420 8.80 4.85 -3.06
CA VAL A 420 7.55 4.58 -2.32
C VAL A 420 6.33 5.15 -3.03
N HIS A 421 5.14 4.62 -2.74
CA HIS A 421 3.86 5.05 -3.30
C HIS A 421 3.03 5.92 -2.33
N LEU A 422 3.70 6.68 -1.46
CA LEU A 422 3.02 7.57 -0.51
C LEU A 422 2.78 8.95 -1.16
N PRO A 423 1.61 9.59 -0.94
CA PRO A 423 1.37 10.95 -1.41
C PRO A 423 2.28 11.94 -0.69
N THR A 424 2.73 12.97 -1.40
CA THR A 424 3.52 14.06 -0.81
C THR A 424 2.64 14.88 0.12
N PRO A 425 3.03 15.09 1.40
CA PRO A 425 2.27 15.94 2.32
C PRO A 425 2.22 17.39 1.84
N ALA A 426 1.17 18.12 2.22
CA ALA A 426 1.05 19.54 1.88
C ALA A 426 2.21 20.36 2.49
N GLY A 427 2.78 21.28 1.71
CA GLY A 427 3.90 22.13 2.16
C GLY A 427 5.27 21.44 2.20
N VAL A 428 5.40 20.24 1.61
CA VAL A 428 6.65 19.49 1.53
C VAL A 428 7.21 19.48 0.11
N ASP A 429 8.48 19.87 -0.06
CA ASP A 429 9.21 19.75 -1.31
C ASP A 429 9.84 18.36 -1.39
N ARG A 430 9.28 17.48 -2.23
CA ARG A 430 9.74 16.09 -2.40
C ARG A 430 10.77 15.97 -3.52
N VAL A 431 11.84 15.23 -3.24
CA VAL A 431 12.86 14.79 -4.21
C VAL A 431 12.88 13.26 -4.23
N ASP A 432 12.56 12.66 -5.36
CA ASP A 432 12.60 11.21 -5.56
C ASP A 432 14.00 10.76 -6.00
N VAL A 433 14.53 9.74 -5.32
CA VAL A 433 15.82 9.11 -5.60
C VAL A 433 15.67 7.59 -5.67
N GLU A 434 16.63 6.89 -6.26
CA GLU A 434 16.58 5.43 -6.37
C GLU A 434 17.63 4.76 -5.49
N THR A 435 18.89 5.20 -5.57
CA THR A 435 20.03 4.57 -4.88
C THR A 435 20.47 5.33 -3.64
N ALA A 436 21.31 4.68 -2.81
CA ALA A 436 21.97 5.34 -1.69
C ALA A 436 22.89 6.50 -2.12
N ASP A 437 23.55 6.38 -3.29
CA ASP A 437 24.41 7.44 -3.82
C ASP A 437 23.59 8.68 -4.23
N ASP A 438 22.46 8.47 -4.94
CA ASP A 438 21.53 9.55 -5.30
C ASP A 438 21.01 10.27 -4.06
N MET A 439 20.60 9.49 -3.04
CA MET A 439 20.12 10.04 -1.78
C MET A 439 21.20 10.86 -1.06
N ALA A 440 22.45 10.37 -1.05
CA ALA A 440 23.56 11.09 -0.45
C ALA A 440 23.84 12.42 -1.17
N GLU A 441 23.74 12.43 -2.50
CA GLU A 441 23.91 13.64 -3.30
C GLU A 441 22.82 14.67 -3.03
N GLU A 442 21.55 14.25 -3.02
CA GLU A 442 20.42 15.17 -2.80
C GLU A 442 20.38 15.69 -1.36
N VAL A 443 20.77 14.87 -0.37
CA VAL A 443 21.00 15.36 1.01
C VAL A 443 22.06 16.44 1.03
N ARG A 444 23.20 16.25 0.34
CA ARG A 444 24.26 17.26 0.27
C ARG A 444 23.79 18.55 -0.41
N ARG A 445 22.96 18.47 -1.43
CA ARG A 445 22.38 19.62 -2.16
C ARG A 445 21.38 20.39 -1.30
N ALA A 446 20.58 19.70 -0.50
CA ALA A 446 19.59 20.31 0.38
C ALA A 446 20.22 21.08 1.56
N LEU A 447 21.45 20.76 1.98
CA LEU A 447 22.12 21.44 3.08
C LEU A 447 22.56 22.89 2.71
N PRO A 448 22.41 23.87 3.63
CA PRO A 448 22.18 23.69 5.08
C PRO A 448 20.70 23.54 5.48
N ALA A 449 20.46 22.85 6.60
CA ALA A 449 19.17 22.71 7.26
C ALA A 449 19.34 22.96 8.76
N ASP A 450 18.28 23.39 9.45
CA ASP A 450 18.29 23.55 10.91
C ASP A 450 18.16 22.18 11.60
N VAL A 451 17.27 21.33 11.07
CA VAL A 451 17.10 19.94 11.52
C VAL A 451 17.26 19.00 10.34
N ALA A 452 17.92 17.87 10.53
CA ALA A 452 17.84 16.75 9.60
C ALA A 452 17.42 15.44 10.27
N PHE A 453 16.34 14.84 9.77
CA PHE A 453 15.89 13.50 10.15
C PHE A 453 16.34 12.47 9.10
N MET A 454 17.32 11.65 9.44
CA MET A 454 17.81 10.55 8.61
C MET A 454 17.01 9.27 8.86
N VAL A 455 15.80 9.22 8.30
CA VAL A 455 14.81 8.14 8.53
C VAL A 455 14.87 7.04 7.47
N ALA A 456 15.42 7.33 6.29
CA ALA A 456 15.48 6.37 5.19
C ALA A 456 16.18 5.06 5.61
N ALA A 457 15.67 3.95 5.12
CA ALA A 457 16.33 2.65 5.23
C ALA A 457 17.32 2.54 4.06
N VAL A 458 18.49 3.14 4.23
CA VAL A 458 19.57 3.07 3.24
C VAL A 458 20.17 1.66 3.26
N ALA A 459 20.34 1.04 2.10
CA ALA A 459 21.02 -0.25 1.99
C ALA A 459 22.51 -0.11 2.32
N ASP A 460 23.04 -0.95 3.23
CA ASP A 460 24.45 -0.92 3.63
C ASP A 460 25.39 -1.34 2.49
N TRP A 461 24.90 -2.20 1.59
CA TRP A 461 25.67 -2.75 0.47
C TRP A 461 24.99 -2.53 -0.88
N LYS A 462 25.81 -2.32 -1.90
CA LYS A 462 25.43 -2.32 -3.32
C LYS A 462 26.19 -3.38 -4.11
N SER A 463 25.73 -3.71 -5.31
CA SER A 463 26.55 -4.51 -6.23
C SER A 463 27.76 -3.69 -6.66
N ARG A 464 28.97 -4.24 -6.54
CA ARG A 464 30.20 -3.60 -7.02
C ARG A 464 30.17 -3.36 -8.52
N HIS A 465 29.48 -4.23 -9.25
CA HIS A 465 29.33 -4.16 -10.70
C HIS A 465 27.85 -4.29 -11.07
N VAL A 466 27.29 -3.24 -11.67
CA VAL A 466 25.95 -3.25 -12.24
C VAL A 466 26.04 -3.75 -13.68
N ALA A 467 25.35 -4.85 -14.00
CA ALA A 467 25.31 -5.36 -15.36
C ALA A 467 24.45 -4.45 -16.25
N ALA A 468 24.92 -4.11 -17.46
CA ALA A 468 24.14 -3.31 -18.40
C ALA A 468 22.96 -4.08 -19.02
N GLU A 469 23.02 -5.42 -19.02
CA GLU A 469 21.96 -6.29 -19.50
C GLU A 469 21.49 -7.21 -18.38
N LYS A 470 20.22 -7.64 -18.46
CA LYS A 470 19.65 -8.64 -17.55
C LYS A 470 20.55 -9.87 -17.49
N MET A 471 21.05 -10.20 -16.30
CA MET A 471 21.94 -11.33 -16.12
C MET A 471 21.22 -12.64 -16.49
N LYS A 472 21.74 -13.31 -17.53
CA LYS A 472 21.21 -14.58 -18.04
C LYS A 472 21.68 -15.74 -17.18
N LYS A 473 20.82 -16.76 -17.02
CA LYS A 473 21.22 -18.04 -16.43
C LYS A 473 22.26 -18.70 -17.34
N ARG A 474 23.48 -18.93 -16.86
CA ARG A 474 24.52 -19.69 -17.56
C ARG A 474 24.96 -20.84 -16.65
N GLY A 475 24.84 -22.08 -17.11
CA GLY A 475 25.21 -23.28 -16.33
C GLY A 475 24.25 -23.60 -15.17
N SER A 476 24.72 -24.44 -14.25
CA SER A 476 23.94 -24.97 -13.11
C SER A 476 23.94 -24.08 -11.87
N ALA A 477 24.83 -23.08 -11.76
CA ALA A 477 24.94 -22.18 -10.60
C ALA A 477 24.89 -20.70 -11.01
N PRO A 478 24.21 -19.83 -10.24
CA PRO A 478 24.20 -18.39 -10.49
C PRO A 478 25.60 -17.78 -10.24
N PRO A 479 25.98 -16.74 -11.00
CA PRO A 479 27.22 -16.01 -10.73
C PRO A 479 27.17 -15.34 -9.35
N ALA A 480 28.31 -15.29 -8.66
CA ALA A 480 28.43 -14.61 -7.38
C ALA A 480 28.22 -13.10 -7.53
N LEU A 481 27.48 -12.50 -6.60
CA LEU A 481 27.30 -11.05 -6.52
C LEU A 481 28.37 -10.47 -5.61
N ILE A 482 29.30 -9.71 -6.17
CA ILE A 482 30.34 -9.02 -5.40
C ILE A 482 29.74 -7.72 -4.85
N LEU A 483 29.76 -7.55 -3.54
CA LEU A 483 29.20 -6.38 -2.87
C LEU A 483 30.28 -5.33 -2.59
N ALA A 484 29.87 -4.06 -2.58
CA ALA A 484 30.62 -2.91 -2.09
C ALA A 484 29.77 -2.15 -1.08
N GLU A 485 30.40 -1.42 -0.16
CA GLU A 485 29.68 -0.60 0.81
C GLU A 485 29.08 0.65 0.17
N ASN A 486 27.93 1.08 0.69
CA ASN A 486 27.28 2.31 0.33
C ASN A 486 27.72 3.48 1.22
N PRO A 487 27.50 4.73 0.77
CA PRO A 487 27.83 5.91 1.57
C PRO A 487 27.00 5.97 2.86
N ASP A 488 27.66 6.25 3.97
CA ASP A 488 27.02 6.49 5.25
C ASP A 488 26.49 7.92 5.35
N ILE A 489 25.28 8.15 4.84
CA ILE A 489 24.65 9.48 4.74
C ILE A 489 24.60 10.19 6.09
N LEU A 490 24.30 9.45 7.17
CA LEU A 490 24.23 10.01 8.53
C LEU A 490 25.61 10.48 9.01
N ALA A 491 26.63 9.62 8.91
CA ALA A 491 27.98 10.00 9.34
C ALA A 491 28.60 11.09 8.45
N ASN A 492 28.35 11.04 7.15
CA ASN A 492 28.83 12.05 6.20
C ASN A 492 28.20 13.42 6.48
N THR A 493 26.89 13.45 6.77
CA THR A 493 26.20 14.67 7.20
C THR A 493 26.74 15.16 8.53
N ALA A 494 27.02 14.24 9.45
CA ALA A 494 27.54 14.56 10.76
C ALA A 494 28.93 15.23 10.73
N ALA A 495 29.80 14.78 9.82
CA ALA A 495 31.15 15.30 9.63
C ALA A 495 31.23 16.50 8.66
N GLY A 496 30.11 16.83 7.99
CA GLY A 496 30.06 17.86 6.96
C GLY A 496 30.16 19.29 7.51
N LYS A 497 30.73 20.21 6.70
CA LYS A 497 30.84 21.65 7.06
C LYS A 497 29.48 22.36 7.21
N LYS A 498 28.44 21.83 6.57
CA LYS A 498 27.05 22.34 6.63
C LYS A 498 26.17 21.46 7.52
N ARG A 499 26.75 20.86 8.57
CA ARG A 499 26.03 20.00 9.50
C ARG A 499 24.80 20.77 10.06
N PRO A 500 23.62 20.14 10.10
CA PRO A 500 22.45 20.72 10.76
C PRO A 500 22.69 21.01 12.25
N ALA A 501 21.95 21.97 12.80
CA ALA A 501 21.98 22.26 14.23
C ALA A 501 21.49 21.05 15.05
N LEU A 502 20.50 20.33 14.54
CA LEU A 502 20.05 19.06 15.10
C LEU A 502 20.06 17.95 14.04
N LEU A 503 20.90 16.93 14.23
CA LEU A 503 20.99 15.75 13.37
C LEU A 503 20.44 14.51 14.07
N VAL A 504 19.33 14.01 13.56
CA VAL A 504 18.59 12.87 14.11
C VAL A 504 18.74 11.66 13.19
N GLY A 505 19.25 10.54 13.70
CA GLY A 505 19.30 9.27 12.98
C GLY A 505 18.27 8.27 13.50
N PHE A 506 17.99 7.22 12.72
CA PHE A 506 17.12 6.12 13.11
C PHE A 506 17.88 4.79 13.23
N ALA A 507 17.39 3.92 14.13
CA ALA A 507 17.93 2.59 14.34
C ALA A 507 16.79 1.59 14.56
N ALA A 508 16.74 0.58 13.71
CA ALA A 508 15.89 -0.56 13.90
C ALA A 508 16.74 -1.71 14.45
N GLU A 509 16.43 -2.16 15.66
CA GLU A 509 17.22 -3.17 16.38
C GLU A 509 16.29 -4.34 16.77
N THR A 510 16.81 -5.56 16.87
CA THR A 510 16.03 -6.74 17.30
C THR A 510 16.27 -7.10 18.76
N GLU A 511 17.40 -6.67 19.31
CA GLU A 511 17.82 -6.92 20.69
C GLU A 511 18.64 -5.73 21.21
N ASN A 512 18.73 -5.58 22.54
CA ASN A 512 19.56 -4.55 23.19
C ASN A 512 19.39 -3.13 22.62
N VAL A 513 18.15 -2.78 22.23
CA VAL A 513 17.78 -1.60 21.41
C VAL A 513 18.46 -0.30 21.90
N VAL A 514 18.39 -0.03 23.20
CA VAL A 514 18.92 1.22 23.79
C VAL A 514 20.45 1.27 23.78
N GLU A 515 21.14 0.16 24.07
CA GLU A 515 22.60 0.14 24.13
C GLU A 515 23.23 0.19 22.72
N ASN A 516 22.61 -0.50 21.76
CA ASN A 516 22.99 -0.41 20.35
C ASN A 516 22.79 1.02 19.82
N ALA A 517 21.67 1.67 20.17
CA ALA A 517 21.38 3.04 19.80
C ALA A 517 22.36 4.05 20.41
N LYS A 518 22.74 3.89 21.69
CA LYS A 518 23.80 4.72 22.34
C LYS A 518 25.13 4.60 21.59
N SER A 519 25.51 3.38 21.23
CA SER A 519 26.74 3.09 20.50
C SER A 519 26.69 3.68 19.08
N LYS A 520 25.58 3.51 18.37
CA LYS A 520 25.35 4.06 17.03
C LYS A 520 25.38 5.59 17.03
N ARG A 521 24.77 6.24 18.02
CA ARG A 521 24.78 7.71 18.16
C ARG A 521 26.20 8.26 18.20
N LYS A 522 27.03 7.71 19.10
CA LYS A 522 28.44 8.12 19.24
C LYS A 522 29.24 7.85 17.96
N ARG A 523 29.13 6.63 17.42
CA ARG A 523 29.89 6.19 16.24
C ARG A 523 29.54 6.99 14.97
N LYS A 524 28.27 7.34 14.78
CA LYS A 524 27.78 8.09 13.61
C LYS A 524 27.79 9.61 13.81
N GLY A 525 28.13 10.09 15.01
CA GLY A 525 28.15 11.52 15.32
C GLY A 525 26.76 12.19 15.27
N ALA A 526 25.68 11.44 15.48
CA ALA A 526 24.33 11.99 15.51
C ALA A 526 24.04 12.64 16.87
N ASP A 527 23.19 13.67 16.90
CA ASP A 527 22.76 14.26 18.16
C ASP A 527 21.77 13.32 18.85
N TRP A 528 20.81 12.80 18.08
CA TRP A 528 19.81 11.82 18.54
C TRP A 528 19.85 10.56 17.69
N ILE A 529 19.57 9.42 18.32
CA ILE A 529 19.16 8.19 17.63
C ILE A 529 17.78 7.78 18.12
N ILE A 530 16.83 7.69 17.19
CA ILE A 530 15.49 7.15 17.44
C ILE A 530 15.56 5.65 17.20
N ALA A 531 15.41 4.87 18.26
CA ALA A 531 15.58 3.43 18.22
C ALA A 531 14.25 2.72 18.43
N ASN A 532 13.92 1.75 17.59
CA ASN A 532 12.71 0.95 17.71
C ASN A 532 13.04 -0.54 17.59
N ASN A 533 12.29 -1.36 18.35
CA ASN A 533 12.41 -2.81 18.23
C ASN A 533 11.68 -3.28 16.97
N VAL A 534 12.37 -4.02 16.10
CA VAL A 534 11.81 -4.60 14.88
C VAL A 534 11.88 -6.13 14.85
N ALA A 535 12.15 -6.77 15.99
CA ALA A 535 12.09 -8.22 16.12
C ALA A 535 10.74 -8.74 15.61
N PHE A 536 10.78 -9.79 14.80
CA PHE A 536 9.58 -10.46 14.29
C PHE A 536 8.81 -11.08 15.46
N THR A 537 7.71 -10.46 15.86
CA THR A 537 6.58 -11.16 16.49
C THR A 537 5.75 -11.79 15.38
N GLU A 538 5.34 -13.05 15.54
CA GLU A 538 4.58 -13.81 14.53
C GLU A 538 3.40 -12.98 13.98
N GLY A 539 3.51 -12.54 12.72
CA GLY A 539 2.41 -11.92 11.97
C GLY A 539 2.49 -10.42 11.71
N GLU A 540 3.27 -9.63 12.45
CA GLU A 540 3.32 -8.16 12.28
C GLU A 540 4.76 -7.64 12.24
N SER A 541 5.17 -7.04 11.11
CA SER A 541 6.46 -6.36 11.00
C SER A 541 6.28 -4.88 11.32
N VAL A 542 6.96 -4.39 12.37
CA VAL A 542 7.00 -2.96 12.76
C VAL A 542 7.46 -2.03 11.62
N MET A 543 8.28 -2.56 10.69
CA MET A 543 8.72 -1.84 9.48
C MET A 543 7.55 -1.45 8.55
N GLY A 544 6.40 -2.11 8.66
CA GLY A 544 5.18 -1.87 7.88
C GLY A 544 3.92 -1.49 8.67
N GLY A 545 3.84 -1.83 9.96
CA GLY A 545 2.66 -1.59 10.83
C GLY A 545 2.38 -0.11 11.12
N ASP A 546 1.24 0.22 11.70
CA ASP A 546 0.84 1.62 11.96
C ASP A 546 1.21 2.12 13.38
N LEU A 547 1.55 1.20 14.28
CA LEU A 547 2.04 1.48 15.62
C LEU A 547 3.57 1.41 15.69
N ASN A 548 4.15 2.18 16.60
CA ASN A 548 5.58 2.18 16.83
C ASN A 548 5.88 2.54 18.30
N GLN A 549 6.78 1.79 18.93
CA GLN A 549 7.37 2.13 20.22
C GLN A 549 8.81 2.56 19.98
N VAL A 550 9.16 3.79 20.36
CA VAL A 550 10.48 4.36 20.08
C VAL A 550 11.19 4.85 21.34
N HIS A 551 12.51 4.70 21.35
CA HIS A 551 13.42 5.24 22.35
C HIS A 551 14.24 6.35 21.72
N VAL A 552 14.09 7.57 22.22
CA VAL A 552 14.89 8.72 21.81
C VAL A 552 16.17 8.76 22.65
N VAL A 553 17.30 8.43 22.03
CA VAL A 553 18.60 8.34 22.69
C VAL A 553 19.41 9.61 22.39
N THR A 554 19.68 10.40 23.42
CA THR A 554 20.38 11.70 23.35
C THR A 554 21.62 11.72 24.25
N SER A 555 22.50 12.72 24.11
CA SER A 555 23.68 12.87 24.97
C SER A 555 23.35 12.92 26.47
N SER A 556 22.22 13.51 26.85
CA SER A 556 21.78 13.69 28.23
C SER A 556 21.00 12.49 28.80
N GLY A 557 20.45 11.61 27.96
CA GLY A 557 19.70 10.45 28.44
C GLY A 557 18.86 9.75 27.39
N VAL A 558 17.93 8.91 27.85
CA VAL A 558 17.01 8.15 27.01
C VAL A 558 15.58 8.51 27.41
N LYS A 559 14.77 8.94 26.43
CA LYS A 559 13.32 9.15 26.60
C LYS A 559 12.57 8.09 25.81
N SER A 560 11.81 7.25 26.49
CA SER A 560 10.97 6.22 25.87
C SER A 560 9.58 6.78 25.61
N LEU A 561 9.11 6.71 24.36
CA LEU A 561 7.73 6.98 24.01
C LEU A 561 6.94 5.65 24.09
N PRO A 562 5.70 5.66 24.61
CA PRO A 562 4.87 4.46 24.59
C PRO A 562 4.57 4.03 23.16
N GLU A 563 4.06 2.81 22.99
CA GLU A 563 3.55 2.39 21.68
C GLU A 563 2.38 3.30 21.27
N MET A 564 2.51 3.94 20.11
CA MET A 564 1.53 4.89 19.59
C MET A 564 1.56 4.89 18.06
N PRO A 565 0.55 5.46 17.39
CA PRO A 565 0.54 5.65 15.95
C PRO A 565 1.79 6.38 15.44
N LYS A 566 2.26 6.01 14.23
CA LYS A 566 3.43 6.65 13.60
C LYS A 566 3.30 8.18 13.45
N GLU A 567 2.08 8.67 13.26
CA GLU A 567 1.77 10.11 13.23
C GLU A 567 1.98 10.79 14.59
N ASP A 568 1.61 10.11 15.69
CA ASP A 568 1.81 10.64 17.04
C ASP A 568 3.29 10.59 17.44
N VAL A 569 4.01 9.53 17.04
CA VAL A 569 5.47 9.50 17.15
C VAL A 569 6.09 10.68 16.39
N ALA A 570 5.66 10.91 15.14
CA ALA A 570 6.17 12.02 14.34
C ALA A 570 5.89 13.38 15.00
N ARG A 571 4.69 13.58 15.56
CA ARG A 571 4.30 14.80 16.27
C ARG A 571 5.20 15.05 17.48
N GLU A 572 5.44 14.04 18.31
CA GLU A 572 6.31 14.16 19.48
C GLU A 572 7.77 14.41 19.08
N LEU A 573 8.28 13.75 18.04
CA LEU A 573 9.64 13.99 17.54
C LEU A 573 9.83 15.41 17.01
N VAL A 574 8.87 15.92 16.23
CA VAL A 574 8.92 17.29 15.70
C VAL A 574 8.82 18.32 16.82
N LYS A 575 7.94 18.10 17.81
CA LYS A 575 7.82 18.96 19.00
C LYS A 575 9.14 19.01 19.77
N MET A 576 9.73 17.85 20.07
CA MET A 576 11.01 17.78 20.76
C MET A 576 12.11 18.49 19.96
N ALA A 577 12.16 18.32 18.64
CA ALA A 577 13.15 18.96 17.78
C ALA A 577 13.02 20.49 17.80
N ALA A 578 11.79 21.01 17.82
CA ALA A 578 11.55 22.44 17.94
C ALA A 578 12.01 22.99 19.30
N GLU A 579 11.68 22.31 20.40
CA GLU A 579 12.15 22.65 21.76
C GLU A 579 13.69 22.66 21.85
N ALA A 580 14.35 21.72 21.18
CA ALA A 580 15.81 21.63 21.15
C ALA A 580 16.46 22.78 20.36
N LEU A 581 15.82 23.27 19.29
CA LEU A 581 16.30 24.44 18.56
C LEU A 581 16.12 25.73 19.38
N THR A 582 15.00 25.90 20.08
CA THR A 582 14.75 27.09 20.90
C THR A 582 15.67 27.14 22.12
N GLY A 583 15.94 25.99 22.77
CA GLY A 583 16.87 25.94 23.91
C GLY A 583 18.33 26.22 23.54
N ALA A 584 18.72 25.99 22.28
CA ALA A 584 20.06 26.30 21.80
C ALA A 584 20.26 27.80 21.47
N GLU A 585 19.18 28.55 21.24
CA GLU A 585 19.23 30.00 21.00
C GLU A 585 19.47 30.81 22.30
N ASP A 586 18.99 30.31 23.45
CA ASP A 586 19.21 30.94 24.76
C ASP A 586 20.67 30.76 25.26
N ASP A 587 21.31 29.62 24.97
CA ASP A 587 22.70 29.34 25.37
C ASP A 587 23.76 30.07 24.51
N ALA A 588 23.37 30.67 23.36
CA ALA A 588 24.27 31.39 22.46
C ALA A 588 24.39 32.90 22.78
N HIS A 589 23.63 33.38 23.77
CA HIS A 589 23.59 34.78 24.21
C HIS A 589 24.24 35.06 25.58
N ASP A 590 24.79 34.04 26.24
CA ASP A 590 25.72 34.15 27.37
C ASP A 590 27.18 33.90 26.93
#